data_AF-A4WL38-F1
#
_entry.id   AF-A4WL38-F1
#
_cell.length_a   1.000
_cell.length_b   1.000
_cell.length_c   1.000
_cell.angle_alpha   90.00
_cell.angle_beta   90.00
_cell.angle_gamma   90.00
#
_symmetry.space_group_name_H-M   'P 1'
#
loop_
_entity.id
_entity.type
_entity.pdbx_description
1 polymer ?
#
loop_
_entity_poly.entity_id
_entity_poly.type
_entity_poly.pdbx_seq_one_letter_code
_entity_poly.pdbx_strand_id
1 'polypeptide(L)'
;MYVNRVKCPVCGVEFDTGRKEFSGVVTCPNGHTFTVIDSNTVIDCEIRDWDRFAKLPPSMQNAVIEIIQSGKIPEDMQTLMRRLREAGIVVCT
;
A
#
# COMPACT_ATOMS: atom_id res chain seq x y z
N MET A 1 -5.97 16.72 12.80
CA MET A 1 -6.22 16.89 11.35
C MET A 1 -5.16 16.10 10.62
N TYR A 2 -5.54 15.11 9.81
CA TYR A 2 -4.59 14.33 9.01
C TYR A 2 -4.30 15.12 7.73
N VAL A 3 -3.05 15.53 7.54
CA VAL A 3 -2.61 16.32 6.39
C VAL A 3 -1.78 15.40 5.49
N ASN A 4 -2.36 15.00 4.37
CA ASN A 4 -1.69 14.19 3.36
C ASN A 4 -1.27 15.09 2.20
N ARG A 5 0.03 15.33 2.09
CA ARG A 5 0.62 16.08 0.96
C ARG A 5 0.81 15.17 -0.22
N VAL A 6 0.27 15.59 -1.37
CA VAL A 6 0.44 14.89 -2.65
C VAL A 6 1.08 15.83 -3.65
N LYS A 7 1.94 15.29 -4.51
CA LYS A 7 2.54 16.02 -5.62
C LYS A 7 1.82 15.69 -6.91
N CYS A 8 1.34 16.70 -7.61
CA CYS A 8 0.74 16.49 -8.92
C CYS A 8 1.80 15.97 -9.92
N PRO A 9 1.56 14.83 -10.59
CA PRO A 9 2.51 14.29 -11.57
C PRO A 9 2.59 15.13 -12.85
N VAL A 10 1.58 15.97 -13.11
CA VAL A 10 1.50 16.79 -14.34
C VAL A 10 2.25 18.10 -14.19
N CYS A 11 1.98 18.85 -13.11
CA CYS A 11 2.56 20.18 -12.91
C CYS A 11 3.55 20.27 -11.75
N GLY A 12 3.75 19.19 -11.00
CA GLY A 12 4.73 19.14 -9.91
C GLY A 12 4.34 19.93 -8.65
N VAL A 13 3.15 20.52 -8.59
CA VAL A 13 2.67 21.25 -7.40
C VAL A 13 2.38 20.29 -6.26
N GLU A 14 2.86 20.62 -5.06
CA GLU A 14 2.56 19.90 -3.83
C GLU A 14 1.40 20.57 -3.11
N PHE A 15 0.41 19.78 -2.69
CA PHE A 15 -0.78 20.30 -2.01
C PHE A 15 -1.36 19.29 -1.02
N ASP A 16 -2.08 19.79 -0.02
CA ASP A 16 -2.75 18.97 1.00
C ASP A 16 -4.14 18.53 0.51
N THR A 17 -4.44 17.24 0.59
CA THR A 17 -5.76 16.72 0.13
C THR A 17 -6.85 16.86 1.19
N GLY A 18 -6.49 17.09 2.46
CA GLY A 18 -7.43 17.18 3.58
C GLY A 18 -8.26 15.90 3.84
N ARG A 19 -7.99 14.82 3.10
CA ARG A 19 -8.69 13.53 3.19
C ARG A 19 -7.89 12.56 4.06
N LYS A 20 -8.63 11.81 4.89
CA LYS A 20 -8.09 10.73 5.73
C LYS A 20 -7.68 9.52 4.88
N GLU A 21 -8.36 9.31 3.76
CA GLU A 21 -8.09 8.25 2.78
C GLU A 21 -7.33 8.79 1.58
N PHE A 22 -6.24 8.10 1.23
CA PHE A 22 -5.25 8.52 0.24
C PHE A 22 -5.52 7.93 -1.16
N SER A 23 -6.34 6.88 -1.23
CA SER A 23 -6.74 6.26 -2.49
C SER A 23 -7.95 6.96 -3.10
N GLY A 24 -7.78 7.53 -4.29
CA GLY A 24 -8.90 8.09 -5.03
C GLY A 24 -8.50 9.14 -6.04
N VAL A 25 -9.51 9.64 -6.75
CA VAL A 25 -9.34 10.72 -7.71
C VAL A 25 -9.21 12.04 -6.96
N VAL A 26 -8.11 12.74 -7.21
CA VAL A 26 -7.81 14.06 -6.67
C VAL A 26 -7.54 15.04 -7.80
N THR A 27 -8.02 16.26 -7.61
CA THR A 27 -7.80 17.37 -8.53
C THR A 27 -6.87 18.36 -7.86
N CYS A 28 -5.73 18.64 -8.51
CA CYS A 28 -4.80 19.66 -8.04
C CYS A 28 -5.41 21.07 -8.17
N PRO A 29 -4.88 22.07 -7.44
CA PRO A 29 -5.33 23.46 -7.56
C PRO A 29 -5.14 24.06 -8.96
N ASN A 30 -4.27 23.47 -9.79
CA ASN A 30 -4.09 23.84 -11.19
C ASN A 30 -5.07 23.14 -12.16
N GLY A 31 -6.04 22.38 -11.66
CA GLY A 31 -7.10 21.75 -12.48
C GLY A 31 -6.78 20.37 -13.05
N HIS A 32 -5.57 19.82 -12.86
CA HIS A 32 -5.27 18.44 -13.24
C HIS A 32 -5.90 17.44 -12.30
N THR A 33 -6.60 16.47 -12.88
CA THR A 33 -7.20 15.35 -12.16
C THR A 33 -6.34 14.12 -12.35
N PHE A 34 -5.96 13.47 -11.24
CA PHE A 34 -5.15 12.26 -11.25
C PHE A 34 -5.59 11.33 -10.12
N THR A 35 -5.31 10.05 -10.29
CA THR A 35 -5.58 9.04 -9.26
C THR A 35 -4.36 8.90 -8.39
N VAL A 36 -4.53 9.09 -7.09
CA VAL A 36 -3.52 8.70 -6.11
C VAL A 36 -3.88 7.29 -5.67
N ILE A 37 -2.95 6.36 -5.89
CA ILE A 37 -3.05 5.00 -5.39
C ILE A 37 -2.21 4.96 -4.14
N ASP A 38 -2.80 4.47 -3.06
CA ASP A 38 -2.13 4.39 -1.78
C ASP A 38 -1.05 3.30 -1.85
N SER A 39 0.18 3.66 -1.54
CA SER A 39 1.30 2.69 -1.46
C SER A 39 1.09 1.64 -0.36
N ASN A 40 0.09 1.84 0.51
CA ASN A 40 -0.35 0.96 1.57
C ASN A 40 -1.61 0.14 1.22
N THR A 41 -2.24 0.39 0.06
CA THR A 41 -3.30 -0.48 -0.46
C THR A 41 -2.68 -1.67 -1.19
N VAL A 42 -2.96 -2.84 -0.64
CA VAL A 42 -2.59 -4.18 -1.09
C VAL A 42 -3.62 -4.59 -2.13
N ILE A 43 -3.79 -3.80 -3.19
CA ILE A 43 -4.68 -4.22 -4.27
C ILE A 43 -3.94 -5.40 -4.93
N ASP A 44 -4.57 -6.57 -4.91
CA ASP A 44 -4.06 -7.80 -5.52
C ASP A 44 -2.64 -8.22 -5.04
N CYS A 45 -2.45 -8.42 -3.73
CA CYS A 45 -1.26 -9.15 -3.27
C CYS A 45 -1.49 -10.65 -3.17
N GLU A 46 -0.58 -11.44 -3.73
CA GLU A 46 -0.60 -12.89 -3.66
C GLU A 46 0.75 -13.46 -3.19
N ILE A 47 0.70 -14.63 -2.56
CA ILE A 47 1.90 -15.38 -2.18
C ILE A 47 2.38 -16.15 -3.41
N ARG A 48 3.54 -15.78 -3.93
CA ARG A 48 4.18 -16.45 -5.07
C ARG A 48 5.05 -17.63 -4.66
N ASP A 49 5.73 -17.55 -3.51
CA ASP A 49 6.66 -18.56 -3.04
C ASP A 49 6.16 -19.21 -1.75
N TRP A 50 5.35 -20.25 -1.90
CA TRP A 50 4.76 -20.99 -0.79
C TRP A 50 5.79 -21.78 0.04
N ASP A 51 6.92 -22.19 -0.54
CA ASP A 51 7.98 -22.92 0.18
C ASP A 51 8.69 -22.00 1.19
N ARG A 52 9.05 -20.80 0.75
CA ARG A 52 9.68 -19.79 1.64
C ARG A 52 8.67 -19.21 2.62
N PHE A 53 7.41 -19.06 2.21
CA PHE A 53 6.34 -18.64 3.11
C PHE A 53 6.10 -19.64 4.25
N ALA A 54 6.10 -20.95 3.95
CA ALA A 54 5.91 -22.01 4.94
C ALA A 54 7.03 -22.06 6.01
N LYS A 55 8.19 -21.47 5.73
CA LYS A 55 9.31 -21.35 6.68
C LYS A 55 9.12 -20.23 7.70
N LEU A 56 8.16 -19.33 7.49
CA LEU A 56 7.84 -18.27 8.44
C LEU A 56 7.15 -18.84 9.70
N PRO A 57 7.26 -18.19 10.86
CA PRO A 57 6.48 -18.55 12.04
C PRO A 57 4.97 -18.55 11.76
N PRO A 58 4.17 -19.46 12.34
CA PRO A 58 2.73 -19.55 12.09
C PRO A 58 1.98 -18.24 12.36
N SER A 59 2.41 -17.46 13.35
CA SER A 59 1.86 -16.14 13.66
C SER A 59 2.07 -15.14 12.53
N MET A 60 3.23 -15.17 11.85
CA MET A 60 3.50 -14.32 10.69
C MET A 60 2.75 -14.80 9.46
N GLN A 61 2.58 -16.12 9.28
CA GLN A 61 1.79 -16.65 8.17
C GLN A 61 0.33 -16.18 8.25
N ASN A 62 -0.30 -16.34 9.42
CA ASN A 62 -1.67 -15.89 9.64
C ASN A 62 -1.84 -14.38 9.41
N ALA A 63 -0.91 -13.58 9.92
CA ALA A 63 -0.91 -12.14 9.73
C ALA A 63 -0.86 -11.75 8.24
N VAL A 64 0.03 -12.37 7.44
CA VAL A 64 0.15 -12.07 6.02
C VAL A 64 -1.11 -12.49 5.25
N ILE A 65 -1.69 -13.65 5.57
CA ILE A 65 -2.95 -14.10 4.97
C ILE A 65 -4.08 -13.10 5.28
N GLU A 66 -4.19 -12.65 6.53
CA GLU A 66 -5.18 -11.67 6.95
C GLU A 66 -5.01 -10.33 6.22
N ILE A 67 -3.77 -9.85 6.06
CA ILE A 67 -3.46 -8.63 5.30
C ILE A 67 -3.89 -8.76 3.84
N ILE A 68 -3.58 -9.90 3.21
CA ILE A 68 -3.95 -10.18 1.82
C ILE A 68 -5.48 -10.21 1.66
N GLN A 69 -6.19 -10.89 2.57
CA GLN A 69 -7.65 -10.98 2.54
C GLN A 69 -8.34 -9.64 2.84
N SER A 70 -7.76 -8.84 3.74
CA SER A 70 -8.25 -7.52 4.13
C SER A 70 -7.96 -6.45 3.07
N GLY A 71 -6.96 -6.67 2.20
CA GLY A 71 -6.51 -5.70 1.20
C GLY A 71 -5.83 -4.47 1.82
N LYS A 72 -5.48 -4.53 3.11
CA LYS A 72 -4.92 -3.40 3.86
C LYS A 72 -3.79 -3.85 4.77
N ILE A 73 -2.63 -3.19 4.66
CA ILE A 73 -1.51 -3.41 5.58
C ILE A 73 -1.67 -2.50 6.81
N PRO A 74 -1.75 -3.05 8.02
CA PRO A 74 -1.67 -2.23 9.24
C PRO A 74 -0.25 -1.68 9.42
N GLU A 75 -0.11 -0.52 10.06
CA GLU A 75 1.18 0.22 10.12
C GLU A 75 2.31 -0.58 10.75
N ASP A 76 2.02 -1.41 11.75
CA ASP A 76 2.98 -2.29 12.41
C ASP A 76 3.48 -3.43 11.51
N MET A 77 2.72 -3.80 10.47
CA MET A 77 3.05 -4.89 9.54
C MET A 77 3.61 -4.42 8.20
N GLN A 78 3.71 -3.11 7.96
CA GLN A 78 4.33 -2.56 6.74
C GLN A 78 5.77 -3.05 6.56
N THR A 79 6.55 -3.11 7.63
CA THR A 79 7.94 -3.57 7.56
C THR A 79 8.04 -5.05 7.19
N LEU A 80 7.12 -5.88 7.70
CA LEU A 80 7.06 -7.30 7.38
C LEU A 80 6.69 -7.49 5.91
N MET A 81 5.58 -6.89 5.46
CA MET A 81 5.13 -6.98 4.08
C MET A 81 6.17 -6.45 3.08
N ARG A 82 6.86 -5.36 3.41
CA ARG A 82 7.96 -4.84 2.58
C ARG A 82 9.08 -5.86 2.41
N ARG A 83 9.52 -6.49 3.50
CA ARG A 83 10.57 -7.54 3.45
C ARG A 83 10.13 -8.75 2.64
N LEU A 84 8.87 -9.17 2.77
CA LEU A 84 8.32 -10.28 1.99
C LEU A 84 8.24 -9.95 0.50
N ARG A 85 7.91 -8.69 0.16
CA ARG A 85 7.92 -8.20 -1.22
C ARG A 85 9.34 -8.12 -1.80
N GLU A 86 10.29 -7.56 -1.05
CA GLU A 86 11.70 -7.50 -1.43
C GLU A 86 12.32 -8.89 -1.60
N ALA A 87 11.89 -9.86 -0.79
CA ALA A 87 12.31 -11.26 -0.90
C ALA A 87 11.61 -12.03 -2.03
N GLY A 88 10.63 -11.42 -2.72
CA GLY A 88 9.85 -12.05 -3.78
C GLY A 88 8.84 -13.11 -3.30
N ILE A 89 8.56 -13.16 -2.00
CA ILE A 89 7.62 -14.12 -1.39
C ILE A 89 6.19 -13.70 -1.68
N VAL A 90 5.92 -12.41 -1.57
CA VAL A 90 4.62 -11.79 -1.85
C VAL A 90 4.78 -10.82 -3.02
N VAL A 91 3.86 -10.86 -3.98
CA VAL A 91 3.78 -9.89 -5.07
C VAL A 91 2.50 -9.10 -4.93
N CYS A 92 2.59 -7.80 -5.15
CA CYS A 92 1.50 -6.83 -5.02
C CYS A 92 1.49 -5.97 -6.29
N THR A 93 0.34 -5.88 -6.96
CA THR A 93 0.17 -5.14 -8.23
C THR A 93 -0.48 -3.78 -8.06
#